data_AF-A0A4V2XV18-F1
#
_entry.id   AF-A0A4V2XV18-F1
#
_cell.length_a   1.000
_cell.length_b   1.000
_cell.length_c   1.000
_cell.angle_alpha   90.00
_cell.angle_beta   90.00
_cell.angle_gamma   90.00
#
_symmetry.space_group_name_H-M   'P 1'
#
loop_
_entity.id
_entity.type
_entity.pdbx_description
1 polymer ?
#
loop_
_entity_poly.entity_id
_entity_poly.type
_entity_poly.pdbx_seq_one_letter_code
_entity_poly.pdbx_strand_id
1 'polypeptide(L)'
;MDQVTHTPAPCLLTGAPPGDATLRWVEECLGKGAEVRMVRPLPGGIAHANHALLVESRSGSAHRLVLRRWTSRGSAPAHRLHSA
;
A
#
# COMPACT_ATOMS: atom_id res chain seq x y z
N MET A 1 -25.86 12.43 20.26
CA MET A 1 -24.86 13.26 19.56
C MET A 1 -23.53 12.55 19.67
N ASP A 2 -22.87 12.44 18.53
CA ASP A 2 -21.90 11.41 18.14
C ASP A 2 -20.58 11.46 18.91
N GLN A 3 -20.20 10.36 19.56
CA GLN A 3 -18.83 10.17 20.01
C GLN A 3 -17.95 9.79 18.82
N VAL A 4 -17.34 10.80 18.17
CA VAL A 4 -16.25 10.59 17.24
C VAL A 4 -14.96 10.49 18.03
N THR A 5 -14.45 9.28 18.22
CA THR A 5 -13.14 9.05 18.84
C THR A 5 -12.05 9.47 17.85
N HIS A 6 -11.45 10.64 18.06
CA HIS A 6 -10.25 11.06 17.35
C HIS A 6 -9.02 10.37 17.98
N THR A 7 -8.80 9.10 17.63
CA THR A 7 -7.54 8.42 17.95
C THR A 7 -6.48 8.86 16.93
N PRO A 8 -5.41 9.57 17.32
CA PRO A 8 -4.31 9.85 16.42
C PRO A 8 -3.64 8.53 16.05
N ALA A 9 -3.71 8.15 14.77
CA ALA A 9 -2.98 7.01 14.26
C ALA A 9 -1.49 7.37 14.14
N PRO A 10 -0.56 6.51 14.56
CA PRO A 10 0.86 6.71 14.29
C PRO A 10 1.09 6.90 12.78
N CYS A 11 1.58 8.08 12.40
CA CYS A 11 1.90 8.43 11.02
C CYS A 11 3.26 7.86 10.62
N LEU A 12 3.40 6.53 10.64
CA LEU A 12 4.53 5.87 10.01
C LEU A 12 4.19 5.65 8.53
N LEU A 13 5.11 5.99 7.63
CA LEU A 13 5.06 5.58 6.23
C LEU A 13 5.52 4.11 6.19
N THR A 14 4.66 3.20 6.64
CA THR A 14 5.08 1.88 7.13
C THR A 14 5.38 0.83 6.06
N GLY A 15 5.61 1.19 4.80
CA GLY A 15 5.92 0.17 3.80
C GLY A 15 6.63 0.67 2.56
N ALA A 16 7.50 -0.18 2.03
CA ALA A 16 8.03 -0.03 0.68
C ALA A 16 6.87 0.14 -0.32
N PRO A 17 7.07 0.83 -1.45
CA PRO A 17 6.08 0.90 -2.52
C PRO A 17 5.58 -0.50 -2.95
N PRO A 18 4.36 -0.63 -3.48
CA PRO A 18 3.91 -1.87 -4.11
C PRO A 18 4.85 -2.21 -5.28
N GLY A 19 5.27 -3.47 -5.38
CA GLY A 19 6.09 -3.92 -6.52
C GLY A 19 5.26 -4.10 -7.79
N ASP A 20 5.94 -4.24 -8.92
CA ASP A 20 5.32 -4.26 -10.25
C ASP A 20 4.24 -5.34 -10.41
N ALA A 21 4.47 -6.55 -9.88
CA ALA A 21 3.48 -7.63 -9.93
C ALA A 21 2.17 -7.26 -9.19
N THR A 22 2.26 -6.48 -8.10
CA THR A 22 1.07 -5.99 -7.39
C THR A 22 0.35 -4.92 -8.19
N LEU A 23 1.08 -3.99 -8.80
CA LEU A 23 0.48 -2.95 -9.65
C LEU A 23 -0.19 -3.57 -10.87
N ARG A 24 0.44 -4.57 -11.48
CA ARG A 24 -0.14 -5.32 -12.60
C ARG A 24 -1.44 -6.01 -12.22
N TRP A 25 -1.46 -6.66 -11.06
CA TRP A 25 -2.68 -7.27 -10.54
C TRP A 25 -3.81 -6.24 -10.35
N VAL A 26 -3.51 -5.03 -9.87
CA VAL A 26 -4.50 -3.95 -9.74
C VAL A 26 -5.07 -3.54 -11.11
N GLU A 27 -4.22 -3.40 -12.13
CA GLU A 27 -4.66 -3.09 -13.50
C GLU A 27 -5.59 -4.19 -14.03
N GLU A 28 -5.22 -5.45 -13.86
CA GLU A 28 -6.01 -6.60 -14.31
C GLU A 28 -7.38 -6.67 -13.65
N CYS A 29 -7.50 -6.27 -12.37
CA CYS A 29 -8.79 -6.19 -11.67
C CYS A 29 -9.75 -5.15 -12.28
N LEU A 30 -9.23 -4.07 -12.87
CA LEU A 30 -10.05 -3.04 -13.54
C LEU A 30 -10.25 -3.29 -15.03
N GLY A 31 -9.58 -4.31 -15.57
CA GLY A 31 -9.77 -4.79 -16.93
C GLY A 31 -8.67 -4.36 -17.90
N LYS A 32 -8.72 -4.92 -19.11
CA LYS A 32 -7.69 -4.73 -20.13
C LYS A 32 -7.50 -3.25 -20.50
N GLY A 33 -6.26 -2.78 -20.39
CA GLY A 33 -5.89 -1.40 -20.72
C GLY A 33 -6.14 -0.41 -19.60
N ALA A 34 -6.42 -0.88 -18.38
CA ALA A 34 -6.27 -0.06 -17.19
C ALA A 34 -4.78 0.13 -16.86
N GLU A 35 -4.41 1.33 -16.40
CA GLU A 35 -3.03 1.70 -16.06
C GLU A 35 -2.98 2.45 -14.74
N VAL A 36 -2.06 2.07 -13.85
CA VAL A 36 -1.82 2.82 -12.61
C VAL A 36 -1.06 4.10 -12.95
N ARG A 37 -1.68 5.26 -12.68
CA ARG A 37 -1.09 6.58 -12.92
C ARG A 37 -0.43 7.20 -11.71
N MET A 38 -0.87 6.83 -10.52
CA MET A 38 -0.36 7.38 -9.27
C MET A 38 -0.34 6.32 -8.19
N VAL A 39 0.73 6.32 -7.41
CA VAL A 39 0.86 5.60 -6.15
C VAL A 39 1.28 6.61 -5.08
N ARG A 40 0.48 6.77 -4.04
CA ARG A 40 0.82 7.66 -2.92
C ARG A 40 0.73 6.88 -1.60
N PRO A 41 1.79 6.83 -0.79
CA PRO A 41 1.72 6.20 0.52
C PRO A 41 0.73 6.97 1.40
N LEU A 42 -0.06 6.23 2.17
CA LEU A 42 -0.97 6.78 3.16
C LEU A 42 -0.43 6.47 4.56
N PRO A 43 -0.41 7.44 5.48
CA PRO A 43 -0.02 7.19 6.86
C PRO A 43 -1.01 6.22 7.53
N GLY A 44 -0.50 5.45 8.48
CA GLY A 44 -1.31 4.63 9.37
C GLY A 44 -1.14 3.13 9.15
N GLY A 45 -1.25 2.40 10.26
CA GLY A 45 -1.07 0.96 10.34
C GLY A 45 0.31 0.58 10.88
N ILE A 46 0.32 -0.22 11.96
CA ILE A 46 1.54 -0.80 12.54
C ILE A 46 1.84 -2.18 11.92
N ALA A 47 0.80 -2.85 11.42
CA ALA A 47 0.86 -4.18 10.79
C ALA A 47 0.58 -4.16 9.28
N HIS A 48 0.41 -2.96 8.70
CA HIS A 48 0.00 -2.79 7.31
C HIS A 48 0.61 -1.53 6.70
N ALA A 49 0.73 -1.57 5.37
CA ALA A 49 1.00 -0.42 4.54
C ALA A 49 -0.21 -0.12 3.65
N ASN A 50 -0.62 1.15 3.62
CA ASN A 50 -1.73 1.64 2.81
C ASN A 50 -1.21 2.56 1.70
N HIS A 51 -1.75 2.42 0.49
CA HIS A 51 -1.42 3.27 -0.65
C HIS A 51 -2.71 3.74 -1.34
N ALA A 52 -2.82 5.04 -1.59
CA ALA A 52 -3.80 5.57 -2.52
C ALA A 52 -3.32 5.34 -3.94
N LEU A 53 -4.19 4.77 -4.78
CA LEU A 53 -3.94 4.56 -6.20
C LEU A 53 -4.91 5.39 -7.03
N LEU A 54 -4.39 5.96 -8.12
CA LEU A 54 -5.19 6.44 -9.24
C LEU A 54 -4.96 5.49 -10.40
N VAL A 55 -6.03 4.86 -10.87
CA VAL A 55 -5.98 3.97 -12.04
C VAL A 55 -6.89 4.54 -13.11
N GLU A 56 -6.36 4.72 -14.32
CA GLU A 56 -7.15 5.12 -15.47
C GLU A 56 -7.51 3.87 -16.26
N SER A 57 -8.80 3.68 -16.53
CA SER A 57 -9.28 2.65 -17.45
C SER A 57 -9.02 3.05 -18.90
N ARG A 58 -9.13 2.07 -19.81
CA ARG A 58 -8.98 2.30 -21.26
C ARG A 58 -9.93 3.36 -21.83
N SER A 59 -11.12 3.52 -21.25
CA SER A 59 -12.09 4.56 -21.65
C SER A 59 -11.76 5.95 -21.09
N GLY A 60 -10.67 6.10 -20.34
CA GLY A 60 -10.27 7.33 -19.68
C GLY A 60 -10.96 7.59 -18.34
N SER A 61 -11.74 6.63 -17.81
CA SER A 61 -12.36 6.77 -16.50
C SER A 61 -11.34 6.55 -15.39
N ALA A 62 -11.29 7.49 -14.44
CA ALA A 62 -10.37 7.45 -13.30
C ALA A 62 -10.99 6.76 -12.08
N HIS A 63 -10.31 5.74 -11.57
CA HIS A 63 -10.66 4.97 -10.38
C HIS A 63 -9.71 5.33 -9.24
N ARG A 64 -10.26 5.78 -8.11
CA ARG A 64 -9.51 6.07 -6.88
C ARG A 64 -9.65 4.88 -5.94
N LEU A 65 -8.54 4.23 -5.63
CA LEU A 65 -8.51 3.02 -4.80
C LEU A 65 -7.60 3.21 -3.59
N VAL A 66 -7.81 2.39 -2.57
CA VAL A 66 -6.85 2.19 -1.47
C VAL A 66 -6.37 0.75 -1.50
N LEU A 67 -5.06 0.57 -1.71
CA LEU A 67 -4.39 -0.72 -1.60
C LEU A 67 -3.84 -0.88 -0.18
N ARG A 68 -4.39 -1.85 0.56
CA ARG A 68 -3.91 -2.26 1.88
C ARG A 68 -3.13 -3.56 1.78
N ARG A 69 -1.89 -3.57 2.25
CA ARG A 69 -1.03 -4.77 2.29
C ARG A 69 -0.61 -5.08 3.71
N TRP A 70 -0.56 -6.37 4.06
CA TRP A 70 0.07 -6.82 5.30
C TRP A 70 1.58 -6.65 5.18
N THR A 71 2.19 -5.94 6.12
CA THR A 71 3.64 -5.85 6.21
C THR A 71 4.08 -6.92 7.19
N SER A 72 4.88 -7.90 6.77
CA SER A 72 5.58 -8.72 7.74
C SER A 72 6.38 -7.77 8.63
N ARG A 73 6.24 -7.89 9.96
CA ARG A 73 7.26 -7.34 10.85
C ARG A 73 8.56 -7.97 10.35
N GLY A 74 9.47 -7.16 9.81
CA GLY A 74 10.69 -7.69 9.20
C GLY A 74 11.29 -8.72 10.14
N SER A 75 11.68 -9.88 9.61
CA SER A 75 12.69 -10.67 10.31
C SER A 75 13.81 -9.68 10.61
N ALA A 76 14.09 -9.44 11.90
CA ALA A 76 15.28 -8.70 12.26
C ALA A 76 16.46 -9.29 11.48
N PRO A 77 17.38 -8.47 10.95
CA PRO A 77 18.54 -9.02 10.25
C PRO A 77 19.16 -10.06 11.18
N ALA A 78 19.32 -11.28 10.67
CA ALA A 78 20.01 -12.32 11.40
C ALA A 78 21.40 -11.78 11.73
N HIS A 79 21.61 -11.39 12.97
CA HIS A 79 22.92 -11.04 13.48
C HIS A 79 23.70 -12.35 13.49
N ARG A 80 24.33 -12.69 12.36
CA ARG A 80 25.27 -13.79 12.29
C ARG A 80 26.56 -13.31 12.96
N LEU A 81 26.51 -13.21 14.29
CA LEU A 81 27.69 -13.44 15.10
C LEU A 81 28.03 -14.92 14.89
N HIS A 82 29.22 -15.15 14.35
CA HIS A 82 30.25 -16.06 14.87
C HIS A 82 31.19 -16.39 13.72
N SER A 83 32.27 -15.60 13.66
CA SER A 83 33.58 -16.11 13.26
C SER A 83 34.03 -17.14 14.30
N ALA A 84 34.45 -18.30 13.83
CA ALA A 84 35.50 -19.13 14.40
C ALA A 84 36.05 -19.99 13.27
#